data_AF-A0A2V9PTQ8-F1
#
_entry.id   AF-A0A2V9PTQ8-F1
#
_cell.length_a   1.000
_cell.length_b   1.000
_cell.length_c   1.000
_cell.angle_alpha   90.00
_cell.angle_beta   90.00
_cell.angle_gamma   90.00
#
_symmetry.space_group_name_H-M   'P 1'
#
loop_
_entity.id
_entity.type
_entity.pdbx_description
1 polymer ?
#
loop_
_entity_poly.entity_id
_entity_poly.type
_entity_poly.pdbx_seq_one_letter_code
_entity_poly.pdbx_strand_id
1 'polypeptide(L)'
;MFAAQTAAQVAGRTPASNDGSGAFATGKYRNVFAESGHSRKEISKKIESAYRQLFRGDPQTQAIFFAAGKNANGALAYITDWNNHDVRTEGMSYGMMIAVQLNKKKEFDALWNWAKTYMYISDPKHPSHGYFSWSCKTDGTPNEETAAPDGEEYFVMSLYFAANRWGNGAGIYDYKHEADGLLTNMRHRTEQTGPTKFGMRTVTAEVNEEYKMIRFVPQITRGDFTDPSYHLPAFYELWARWGPAADREFWAQAAEASRDFFVRTVNPQTGLAPAYANFDGTPHGNRFPQSAIFGYDSWRTASNWSVDWSWWRKAPQEPQLSDRIQTFFWAQGITSYGALYTLDGKPFAGPNIESAASPPTGLVATNAVASLAATNPRAKDFVEALWNTPVPSGQLRYYDGMLYLMSLMHCAGEFRIWGPQRQSRRHD
;
A
#
# COMPACT_ATOMS: atom_id res chain seq x y z
N MET A 1 40.23 18.81 -30.66
CA MET A 1 40.78 18.35 -29.37
C MET A 1 40.04 19.06 -28.25
N PHE A 2 39.01 18.42 -27.69
CA PHE A 2 38.43 18.84 -26.41
C PHE A 2 38.31 17.57 -25.58
N ALA A 3 39.10 17.53 -24.51
CA ALA A 3 39.25 16.39 -23.63
C ALA A 3 38.00 16.27 -22.74
N ALA A 4 37.43 15.06 -22.71
CA ALA A 4 36.40 14.66 -21.79
C ALA A 4 36.97 14.60 -20.36
N GLN A 5 36.34 15.28 -19.41
CA GLN A 5 36.61 15.09 -17.99
C GLN A 5 35.91 13.81 -17.52
N THR A 6 36.72 12.90 -17.02
CA THR A 6 36.34 11.59 -16.49
C THR A 6 35.72 11.74 -15.10
N ALA A 7 34.57 11.10 -14.91
CA ALA A 7 33.92 10.96 -13.62
C ALA A 7 34.82 10.13 -12.68
N ALA A 8 35.28 10.75 -11.60
CA ALA A 8 36.08 10.09 -10.58
C ALA A 8 35.19 9.21 -9.69
N GLN A 9 35.67 7.98 -9.47
CA GLN A 9 35.19 7.01 -8.49
C GLN A 9 34.91 7.63 -7.12
N VAL A 10 33.69 7.45 -6.62
CA VAL A 10 33.40 7.51 -5.19
C VAL A 10 33.27 6.08 -4.69
N ALA A 11 34.38 5.52 -4.23
CA ALA A 11 34.39 4.37 -3.36
C ALA A 11 34.47 4.86 -1.90
N GLY A 12 33.57 4.38 -1.04
CA GLY A 12 33.77 4.40 0.41
C GLY A 12 32.79 5.25 1.21
N ARG A 13 31.61 4.68 1.47
CA ARG A 13 30.95 4.53 2.79
C ARG A 13 29.54 4.02 2.55
N THR A 14 29.29 2.75 2.86
CA THR A 14 27.93 2.26 3.06
C THR A 14 27.32 3.09 4.19
N PRO A 15 26.26 3.89 3.97
CA PRO A 15 25.56 4.47 5.10
C PRO A 15 24.92 3.27 5.81
N ALA A 16 25.41 2.93 6.99
CA ALA A 16 24.56 2.23 7.95
C ALA A 16 23.32 3.12 8.09
N SER A 17 22.17 2.63 7.61
CA SER A 17 20.89 3.32 7.75
C SER A 17 20.72 3.65 9.22
N ASN A 18 20.82 4.93 9.58
CA ASN A 18 20.45 5.36 10.91
C ASN A 18 18.97 4.97 11.08
N ASP A 19 18.64 4.25 12.16
CA ASP A 19 17.29 3.75 12.45
C ASP A 19 16.26 4.87 12.67
N GLY A 20 16.70 6.13 12.57
CA GLY A 20 15.88 7.32 12.66
C GLY A 20 15.43 7.56 14.10
N SER A 21 14.28 8.20 14.26
CA SER A 21 13.72 8.49 15.59
C SER A 21 12.23 8.17 15.70
N GLY A 22 11.67 7.47 14.72
CA GLY A 22 10.27 7.07 14.68
C GLY A 22 9.95 5.82 15.53
N ALA A 23 8.79 5.24 15.26
CA ALA A 23 8.27 4.08 16.00
C ALA A 23 9.18 2.85 15.91
N PHE A 24 9.96 2.68 14.83
CA PHE A 24 10.93 1.60 14.73
C PHE A 24 12.00 1.70 15.82
N ALA A 25 12.65 2.87 15.95
CA ALA A 25 13.71 3.10 16.93
C ALA A 25 13.20 3.15 18.38
N THR A 26 11.97 3.64 18.58
CA THR A 26 11.44 3.92 19.92
C THR A 26 10.53 2.83 20.48
N GLY A 27 9.98 1.96 19.62
CA GLY A 27 8.90 1.03 19.97
C GLY A 27 7.58 1.71 20.33
N LYS A 28 7.48 3.03 20.18
CA LYS A 28 6.30 3.83 20.55
C LYS A 28 5.56 4.27 19.30
N TYR A 29 4.33 3.78 19.16
CA TYR A 29 3.44 4.15 18.07
C TYR A 29 2.50 5.25 18.55
N ARG A 30 2.46 6.36 17.81
CA ARG A 30 1.58 7.49 18.09
C ARG A 30 0.12 7.06 17.95
N ASN A 31 -0.73 7.46 18.90
CA ASN A 31 -2.16 7.19 18.88
C ASN A 31 -2.90 8.54 18.86
N VAL A 32 -3.21 9.02 17.66
CA VAL A 32 -3.83 10.34 17.47
C VAL A 32 -5.28 10.37 17.93
N PHE A 33 -5.99 9.24 18.00
CA PHE A 33 -7.32 9.20 18.62
C PHE A 33 -7.23 9.46 20.14
N ALA A 34 -6.25 8.86 20.82
CA ALA A 34 -6.04 9.10 22.24
C ALA A 34 -5.60 10.54 22.51
N GLU A 35 -4.75 11.12 21.66
CA GLU A 35 -4.38 12.54 21.72
C GLU A 35 -5.59 13.46 21.52
N SER A 36 -6.59 13.04 20.74
CA SER A 36 -7.84 13.78 20.56
C SER A 36 -8.86 13.62 21.69
N GLY A 37 -8.62 12.70 22.64
CA GLY A 37 -9.44 12.51 23.84
C GLY A 37 -10.24 11.20 23.89
N HIS A 38 -10.11 10.32 22.90
CA HIS A 38 -10.83 9.04 22.87
C HIS A 38 -10.14 8.00 23.76
N SER A 39 -10.91 7.29 24.57
CA SER A 39 -10.33 6.26 25.45
C SER A 39 -9.85 5.05 24.66
N ARG A 40 -8.85 4.33 25.19
CA ARG A 40 -8.36 3.08 24.59
C ARG A 40 -9.48 2.06 24.37
N LYS A 41 -10.45 1.99 25.29
CA LYS A 41 -11.61 1.09 25.19
C LYS A 41 -12.49 1.43 23.99
N GLU A 42 -12.76 2.71 23.76
CA GLU A 42 -13.55 3.16 22.61
C GLU A 42 -12.82 2.90 21.30
N ILE A 43 -11.52 3.18 21.26
CA ILE A 43 -10.67 2.97 20.08
C ILE A 43 -10.66 1.48 19.70
N SER A 44 -10.39 0.59 20.66
CA SER A 44 -10.42 -0.86 20.42
C SER A 44 -11.80 -1.33 19.95
N LYS A 45 -12.89 -0.82 20.56
CA LYS A 45 -14.26 -1.16 20.15
C LYS A 45 -14.57 -0.69 18.73
N LYS A 46 -14.08 0.48 18.31
CA LYS A 46 -14.29 1.02 16.96
C LYS A 46 -13.58 0.17 15.91
N ILE A 47 -12.31 -0.19 16.15
CA ILE A 47 -11.55 -1.11 15.27
C ILE A 47 -12.23 -2.48 15.20
N GLU A 48 -12.62 -3.07 16.33
CA GLU A 48 -13.28 -4.37 16.36
C GLU A 48 -14.63 -4.34 15.62
N SER A 49 -15.41 -3.27 15.77
CA SER A 49 -16.70 -3.13 15.08
C SER A 49 -16.51 -2.99 13.57
N ALA A 50 -15.51 -2.23 13.13
CA ALA A 50 -15.16 -2.11 11.71
C ALA A 50 -14.71 -3.44 11.12
N TYR A 51 -13.81 -4.16 11.80
CA TYR A 51 -13.39 -5.49 11.40
C TYR A 51 -14.58 -6.46 11.34
N ARG A 52 -15.45 -6.49 12.37
CA ARG A 52 -16.62 -7.37 12.39
C ARG A 52 -17.57 -7.07 11.23
N GLN A 53 -17.86 -5.81 10.94
CA GLN A 53 -18.76 -5.46 9.83
C GLN A 53 -18.16 -5.88 8.47
N LEU A 54 -16.90 -5.53 8.20
CA LEU A 54 -16.28 -5.79 6.90
C LEU A 54 -15.92 -7.27 6.68
N PHE A 55 -15.59 -8.02 7.74
CA PHE A 55 -15.18 -9.42 7.61
C PHE A 55 -16.28 -10.43 7.95
N ARG A 56 -17.30 -10.02 8.72
CA ARG A 56 -18.32 -10.92 9.29
C ARG A 56 -19.73 -10.33 9.27
N GLY A 57 -19.92 -9.17 8.63
CA GLY A 57 -21.22 -8.52 8.54
C GLY A 57 -22.15 -9.18 7.51
N ASP A 58 -23.25 -8.50 7.22
CA ASP A 58 -24.18 -8.92 6.18
C ASP A 58 -23.47 -9.04 4.81
N PRO A 59 -23.56 -10.19 4.12
CA PRO A 59 -22.82 -10.44 2.89
C PRO A 59 -23.24 -9.55 1.71
N GLN A 60 -24.45 -9.01 1.72
CA GLN A 60 -24.98 -8.20 0.62
C GLN A 60 -24.62 -6.72 0.76
N THR A 61 -24.50 -6.25 2.01
CA THR A 61 -24.42 -4.80 2.29
C THR A 61 -23.17 -4.41 3.06
N GLN A 62 -22.47 -5.32 3.75
CA GLN A 62 -21.41 -4.98 4.69
C GLN A 62 -20.12 -5.74 4.43
N ALA A 63 -20.18 -7.06 4.31
CA ALA A 63 -18.98 -7.86 4.22
C ALA A 63 -18.30 -7.70 2.86
N ILE A 64 -16.97 -7.79 2.89
CA ILE A 64 -16.08 -7.84 1.73
C ILE A 64 -15.22 -9.12 1.74
N PHE A 65 -15.09 -9.78 2.89
CA PHE A 65 -14.42 -11.08 3.03
C PHE A 65 -15.42 -12.23 2.91
N PHE A 66 -15.10 -13.23 2.09
CA PHE A 66 -15.96 -14.39 1.85
C PHE A 66 -15.16 -15.69 1.94
N ALA A 67 -15.68 -16.68 2.67
CA ALA A 67 -15.12 -18.03 2.68
C ALA A 67 -15.41 -18.74 1.37
N ALA A 68 -14.42 -19.47 0.85
CA ALA A 68 -14.44 -20.12 -0.46
C ALA A 68 -14.12 -21.62 -0.37
N GLY A 69 -14.57 -22.27 0.71
CA GLY A 69 -14.35 -23.69 0.94
C GLY A 69 -12.94 -24.02 1.45
N LYS A 70 -12.39 -25.16 1.00
CA LYS A 70 -11.08 -25.68 1.43
C LYS A 70 -10.38 -26.42 0.28
N ASN A 71 -9.05 -26.44 0.28
CA ASN A 71 -8.19 -27.28 -0.55
C ASN A 71 -7.17 -28.05 0.32
N ALA A 72 -6.14 -28.62 -0.29
CA ALA A 72 -5.09 -29.37 0.41
C ALA A 72 -4.30 -28.54 1.46
N ASN A 73 -4.25 -27.21 1.30
CA ASN A 73 -3.61 -26.30 2.24
C ASN A 73 -4.55 -25.84 3.37
N GLY A 74 -5.85 -26.16 3.28
CA GLY A 74 -6.85 -25.79 4.29
C GLY A 74 -7.88 -24.80 3.76
N ALA A 75 -8.33 -23.87 4.61
CA ALA A 75 -9.39 -22.92 4.26
C ALA A 75 -8.98 -21.98 3.14
N LEU A 76 -9.96 -21.58 2.34
CA LEU A 76 -9.86 -20.58 1.29
C LEU A 76 -10.80 -19.42 1.61
N ALA A 77 -10.36 -18.20 1.37
CA ALA A 77 -11.20 -17.02 1.44
C ALA A 77 -10.68 -15.95 0.49
N TYR A 78 -11.56 -15.07 0.02
CA TYR A 78 -11.17 -13.93 -0.79
C TYR A 78 -11.79 -12.63 -0.25
N ILE A 79 -11.21 -11.50 -0.66
CA ILE A 79 -11.83 -10.19 -0.55
C ILE A 79 -12.28 -9.76 -1.94
N THR A 80 -13.54 -9.35 -2.07
CA THR A 80 -14.09 -8.94 -3.37
C THR A 80 -14.31 -7.44 -3.43
N ASP A 81 -13.92 -6.84 -4.55
CA ASP A 81 -14.46 -5.56 -4.97
C ASP A 81 -15.90 -5.80 -5.41
N TRP A 82 -16.81 -5.54 -4.48
CA TRP A 82 -18.23 -5.73 -4.70
C TRP A 82 -18.77 -4.94 -5.89
N ASN A 83 -18.22 -3.75 -6.14
CA ASN A 83 -18.69 -2.90 -7.22
C ASN A 83 -18.26 -3.40 -8.59
N ASN A 84 -17.02 -3.88 -8.68
CA ASN A 84 -16.46 -4.38 -9.94
C ASN A 84 -16.64 -5.88 -10.15
N HIS A 85 -17.23 -6.58 -9.17
CA HIS A 85 -17.52 -8.02 -9.21
C HIS A 85 -16.26 -8.88 -9.43
N ASP A 86 -15.12 -8.44 -8.89
CA ASP A 86 -13.83 -9.12 -8.98
C ASP A 86 -13.11 -9.23 -7.64
N VAL A 87 -12.00 -9.97 -7.63
CA VAL A 87 -11.05 -10.16 -6.53
C VAL A 87 -9.72 -9.60 -6.99
N ARG A 88 -9.17 -8.65 -6.24
CA ARG A 88 -7.96 -7.91 -6.63
C ARG A 88 -6.78 -8.19 -5.72
N THR A 89 -5.56 -8.17 -6.27
CA THR A 89 -4.33 -8.37 -5.46
C THR A 89 -4.21 -7.31 -4.38
N GLU A 90 -4.57 -6.06 -4.69
CA GLU A 90 -4.74 -4.97 -3.73
C GLU A 90 -5.61 -5.38 -2.53
N GLY A 91 -6.86 -5.79 -2.76
CA GLY A 91 -7.79 -6.16 -1.71
C GLY A 91 -7.33 -7.37 -0.90
N MET A 92 -6.78 -8.39 -1.58
CA MET A 92 -6.27 -9.60 -0.94
C MET A 92 -5.07 -9.30 -0.03
N SER A 93 -4.11 -8.51 -0.51
CA SER A 93 -2.90 -8.14 0.22
C SER A 93 -3.20 -7.19 1.39
N TYR A 94 -4.10 -6.21 1.21
CA TYR A 94 -4.60 -5.38 2.31
C TYR A 94 -5.35 -6.22 3.35
N GLY A 95 -6.12 -7.22 2.92
CA GLY A 95 -6.80 -8.16 3.81
C GLY A 95 -5.82 -8.96 4.67
N MET A 96 -4.73 -9.41 4.06
CA MET A 96 -3.62 -10.06 4.78
C MET A 96 -2.95 -9.09 5.74
N MET A 97 -2.70 -7.84 5.35
CA MET A 97 -2.14 -6.82 6.25
C MET A 97 -3.04 -6.57 7.46
N ILE A 98 -4.35 -6.38 7.25
CA ILE A 98 -5.34 -6.22 8.32
C ILE A 98 -5.34 -7.45 9.23
N ALA A 99 -5.37 -8.65 8.65
CA ALA A 99 -5.41 -9.89 9.41
C ALA A 99 -4.14 -10.06 10.27
N VAL A 100 -2.95 -9.79 9.72
CA VAL A 100 -1.71 -9.90 10.49
C VAL A 100 -1.61 -8.84 11.56
N GLN A 101 -2.08 -7.60 11.35
CA GLN A 101 -2.09 -6.55 12.38
C GLN A 101 -3.07 -6.86 13.52
N LEU A 102 -4.24 -7.44 13.22
CA LEU A 102 -5.28 -7.79 14.19
C LEU A 102 -5.17 -9.21 14.77
N ASN A 103 -4.05 -9.90 14.54
CA ASN A 103 -3.79 -11.27 15.02
C ASN A 103 -4.76 -12.35 14.51
N LYS A 104 -5.23 -12.23 13.28
CA LYS A 104 -6.25 -13.09 12.67
C LYS A 104 -5.62 -14.14 11.75
N LYS A 105 -4.83 -15.04 12.31
CA LYS A 105 -4.04 -16.03 11.55
C LYS A 105 -4.90 -16.90 10.63
N LYS A 106 -6.09 -17.33 11.08
CA LYS A 106 -6.98 -18.18 10.26
C LYS A 106 -7.46 -17.46 9.00
N GLU A 107 -7.82 -16.19 9.13
CA GLU A 107 -8.23 -15.33 8.02
C GLU A 107 -7.06 -15.01 7.10
N PHE A 108 -5.88 -14.71 7.67
CA PHE A 108 -4.65 -14.52 6.91
C PHE A 108 -4.32 -15.73 6.03
N ASP A 109 -4.27 -16.92 6.64
CA ASP A 109 -3.92 -18.16 5.95
C ASP A 109 -4.94 -18.50 4.86
N ALA A 110 -6.22 -18.20 5.07
CA ALA A 110 -7.26 -18.44 4.08
C ALA A 110 -7.18 -17.51 2.88
N LEU A 111 -6.87 -16.22 3.11
CA LEU A 111 -6.63 -15.24 2.04
C LEU A 111 -5.38 -15.60 1.24
N TRP A 112 -4.28 -15.89 1.93
CA TRP A 112 -3.03 -16.26 1.30
C TRP A 112 -3.15 -17.53 0.47
N ASN A 113 -3.85 -18.54 0.99
CA ASN A 113 -4.12 -19.76 0.25
C ASN A 113 -4.92 -19.50 -1.03
N TRP A 114 -5.93 -18.63 -0.99
CA TRP A 114 -6.69 -18.28 -2.19
C TRP A 114 -5.82 -17.54 -3.21
N ALA A 115 -5.03 -16.55 -2.77
CA ALA A 115 -4.10 -15.83 -3.63
C ALA A 115 -3.09 -16.79 -4.30
N LYS A 116 -2.45 -17.68 -3.54
CA LYS A 116 -1.51 -18.68 -4.08
C LYS A 116 -2.16 -19.74 -4.96
N THR A 117 -3.44 -20.04 -4.75
CA THR A 117 -4.14 -21.07 -5.53
C THR A 117 -4.64 -20.52 -6.86
N TYR A 118 -5.19 -19.30 -6.87
CA TYR A 118 -5.96 -18.79 -8.02
C TYR A 118 -5.32 -17.60 -8.72
N MET A 119 -4.52 -16.79 -8.00
CA MET A 119 -3.94 -15.57 -8.56
C MET A 119 -2.48 -15.77 -8.96
N TYR A 120 -1.73 -16.58 -8.21
CA TYR A 120 -0.31 -16.83 -8.47
C TYR A 120 -0.11 -17.59 -9.79
N ILE A 121 0.71 -17.02 -10.67
CA ILE A 121 0.99 -17.58 -11.99
C ILE A 121 2.22 -18.48 -11.90
N SER A 122 2.00 -19.81 -11.90
CA SER A 122 3.04 -20.81 -11.63
C SER A 122 3.68 -21.45 -12.86
N ASP A 123 3.11 -21.27 -14.07
CA ASP A 123 3.69 -21.83 -15.29
C ASP A 123 4.98 -21.06 -15.65
N PRO A 124 6.17 -21.70 -15.67
CA PRO A 124 7.43 -21.03 -16.00
C PRO A 124 7.50 -20.46 -17.41
N LYS A 125 6.63 -20.92 -18.33
CA LYS A 125 6.55 -20.40 -19.70
C LYS A 125 5.70 -19.14 -19.81
N HIS A 126 4.89 -18.84 -18.79
CA HIS A 126 4.01 -17.68 -18.79
C HIS A 126 4.83 -16.39 -18.58
N PRO A 127 4.57 -15.30 -19.34
CA PRO A 127 5.34 -14.06 -19.22
C PRO A 127 5.33 -13.46 -17.81
N SER A 128 4.26 -13.72 -17.05
CA SER A 128 4.07 -13.29 -15.65
C SER A 128 4.35 -14.37 -14.57
N HIS A 129 4.98 -15.50 -14.92
CA HIS A 129 5.44 -16.53 -13.97
C HIS A 129 6.04 -15.94 -12.68
N GLY A 130 5.50 -16.22 -11.50
CA GLY A 130 6.03 -15.72 -10.22
C GLY A 130 5.41 -14.42 -9.72
N TYR A 131 4.45 -13.85 -10.45
CA TYR A 131 3.57 -12.76 -10.00
C TYR A 131 2.13 -13.21 -9.84
N PHE A 132 1.25 -12.31 -9.41
CA PHE A 132 -0.17 -12.56 -9.18
C PHE A 132 -1.02 -11.84 -10.23
N SER A 133 -2.03 -12.52 -10.78
CA SER A 133 -3.08 -11.88 -11.60
C SER A 133 -3.78 -10.79 -10.80
N TRP A 134 -3.65 -9.53 -11.21
CA TRP A 134 -4.17 -8.39 -10.43
C TRP A 134 -5.69 -8.41 -10.24
N SER A 135 -6.43 -9.06 -11.14
CA SER A 135 -7.88 -9.23 -11.07
C SER A 135 -8.28 -10.64 -11.49
N CYS A 136 -9.10 -11.28 -10.64
CA CYS A 136 -9.76 -12.55 -10.88
C CYS A 136 -11.26 -12.43 -10.59
N LYS A 137 -12.08 -13.28 -11.20
CA LYS A 137 -13.45 -13.53 -10.75
C LYS A 137 -13.44 -14.24 -9.40
N THR A 138 -14.57 -14.25 -8.71
CA THR A 138 -14.74 -14.93 -7.40
C THR A 138 -14.58 -16.45 -7.49
N ASP A 139 -14.68 -17.05 -8.68
CA ASP A 139 -14.38 -18.47 -8.94
C ASP A 139 -12.89 -18.75 -9.19
N GLY A 140 -12.04 -17.71 -9.17
CA GLY A 140 -10.60 -17.80 -9.41
C GLY A 140 -10.18 -17.64 -10.87
N THR A 141 -11.12 -17.51 -11.82
CA THR A 141 -10.77 -17.27 -13.24
C THR A 141 -10.13 -15.88 -13.39
N PRO A 142 -8.94 -15.73 -13.98
CA PRO A 142 -8.32 -14.42 -14.15
C PRO A 142 -9.13 -13.55 -15.13
N ASN A 143 -9.21 -12.24 -14.84
CA ASN A 143 -9.66 -11.19 -15.77
C ASN A 143 -8.47 -10.52 -16.47
N GLU A 144 -7.27 -10.65 -15.91
CA GLU A 144 -5.99 -10.28 -16.51
C GLU A 144 -4.88 -11.18 -15.93
N GLU A 145 -3.79 -11.38 -16.67
CA GLU A 145 -2.68 -12.27 -16.26
C GLU A 145 -1.37 -11.47 -16.06
N THR A 146 -1.48 -10.20 -15.68
CA THR A 146 -0.37 -9.34 -15.24
C THR A 146 -0.59 -8.85 -13.81
N ALA A 147 0.47 -8.37 -13.17
CA ALA A 147 0.47 -7.87 -11.80
C ALA A 147 0.03 -6.41 -11.67
N ALA A 148 -0.37 -6.05 -10.45
CA ALA A 148 -0.51 -4.67 -9.98
C ALA A 148 0.43 -4.54 -8.76
N PRO A 149 1.61 -3.92 -8.91
CA PRO A 149 2.71 -4.05 -7.95
C PRO A 149 2.38 -3.67 -6.51
N ASP A 150 1.44 -2.76 -6.24
CA ASP A 150 1.02 -2.45 -4.86
C ASP A 150 0.49 -3.68 -4.11
N GLY A 151 -0.19 -4.58 -4.81
CA GLY A 151 -0.61 -5.87 -4.27
C GLY A 151 0.57 -6.73 -3.82
N GLU A 152 1.58 -6.88 -4.69
CA GLU A 152 2.82 -7.61 -4.42
C GLU A 152 3.59 -7.01 -3.24
N GLU A 153 3.72 -5.68 -3.17
CA GLU A 153 4.38 -4.98 -2.05
C GLU A 153 3.71 -5.28 -0.71
N TYR A 154 2.38 -5.22 -0.65
CA TYR A 154 1.63 -5.56 0.56
C TYR A 154 1.64 -7.06 0.85
N PHE A 155 1.67 -7.95 -0.15
CA PHE A 155 1.85 -9.38 0.08
C PHE A 155 3.19 -9.66 0.76
N VAL A 156 4.30 -9.16 0.20
CA VAL A 156 5.64 -9.32 0.77
C VAL A 156 5.67 -8.84 2.22
N MET A 157 5.19 -7.62 2.49
CA MET A 157 5.26 -7.06 3.83
C MET A 157 4.36 -7.81 4.82
N SER A 158 3.16 -8.20 4.40
CA SER A 158 2.23 -8.99 5.22
C SER A 158 2.80 -10.36 5.59
N LEU A 159 3.49 -11.01 4.64
CA LEU A 159 4.16 -12.30 4.86
C LEU A 159 5.35 -12.19 5.82
N TYR A 160 6.20 -11.15 5.69
CA TYR A 160 7.26 -10.91 6.68
C TYR A 160 6.68 -10.66 8.08
N PHE A 161 5.61 -9.88 8.20
CA PHE A 161 4.94 -9.69 9.48
C PHE A 161 4.34 -11.00 10.01
N ALA A 162 3.77 -11.85 9.16
CA ALA A 162 3.25 -13.15 9.57
C ALA A 162 4.37 -14.08 10.07
N ALA A 163 5.50 -14.14 9.37
CA ALA A 163 6.70 -14.85 9.80
C ALA A 163 7.17 -14.40 11.19
N ASN A 164 7.25 -13.09 11.40
CA ASN A 164 7.74 -12.51 12.65
C ASN A 164 6.73 -12.63 13.81
N ARG A 165 5.43 -12.61 13.51
CA ARG A 165 4.37 -12.66 14.52
C ARG A 165 3.99 -14.09 14.91
N TRP A 166 3.97 -15.03 13.96
CA TRP A 166 3.46 -16.38 14.15
C TRP A 166 4.49 -17.49 13.88
N GLY A 167 5.67 -17.15 13.37
CA GLY A 167 6.65 -18.13 12.88
C GLY A 167 6.28 -18.66 11.49
N ASN A 168 7.23 -19.35 10.85
CA ASN A 168 7.02 -19.98 9.55
C ASN A 168 6.41 -21.39 9.72
N GLY A 169 5.42 -21.70 8.88
CA GLY A 169 4.86 -23.04 8.70
C GLY A 169 5.58 -23.82 7.60
N ALA A 170 4.85 -24.70 6.91
CA ALA A 170 5.34 -25.48 5.78
C ALA A 170 4.65 -25.09 4.46
N GLY A 171 5.29 -25.39 3.33
CA GLY A 171 4.75 -25.08 2.00
C GLY A 171 4.47 -23.59 1.84
N ILE A 172 3.28 -23.23 1.34
CA ILE A 172 2.89 -21.82 1.18
C ILE A 172 2.84 -21.06 2.52
N TYR A 173 2.82 -21.74 3.67
CA TYR A 173 2.82 -21.10 4.99
C TYR A 173 4.22 -20.88 5.56
N ASP A 174 5.29 -21.22 4.82
CA ASP A 174 6.62 -20.67 5.10
C ASP A 174 6.66 -19.21 4.62
N TYR A 175 6.06 -18.32 5.43
CA TYR A 175 5.79 -16.95 5.02
C TYR A 175 7.05 -16.19 4.63
N LYS A 176 8.17 -16.40 5.36
CA LYS A 176 9.44 -15.75 5.00
C LYS A 176 9.95 -16.25 3.65
N HIS A 177 9.90 -17.56 3.40
CA HIS A 177 10.33 -18.11 2.11
C HIS A 177 9.50 -17.53 0.95
N GLU A 178 8.18 -17.47 1.10
CA GLU A 178 7.30 -16.87 0.10
C GLU A 178 7.56 -15.36 -0.10
N ALA A 179 7.79 -14.61 1.00
CA ALA A 179 8.12 -13.20 0.93
C ALA A 179 9.46 -12.92 0.23
N ASP A 180 10.51 -13.69 0.59
CA ASP A 180 11.83 -13.57 -0.03
C ASP A 180 11.76 -13.90 -1.53
N GLY A 181 11.01 -14.96 -1.89
CA GLY A 181 10.82 -15.38 -3.28
C GLY A 181 10.09 -14.33 -4.12
N LEU A 182 8.98 -13.80 -3.62
CA LEU A 182 8.25 -12.74 -4.32
C LEU A 182 9.09 -11.46 -4.45
N LEU A 183 9.72 -11.01 -3.37
CA LEU A 183 10.55 -9.80 -3.39
C LEU A 183 11.75 -9.92 -4.35
N THR A 184 12.33 -11.11 -4.47
CA THR A 184 13.38 -11.42 -5.45
C THR A 184 12.83 -11.28 -6.87
N ASN A 185 11.64 -11.83 -7.15
CA ASN A 185 11.01 -11.73 -8.47
C ASN A 185 10.68 -10.28 -8.84
N MET A 186 10.14 -9.49 -7.92
CA MET A 186 9.81 -8.08 -8.12
C MET A 186 11.01 -7.27 -8.63
N ARG A 187 12.24 -7.63 -8.19
CA ARG A 187 13.46 -6.95 -8.61
C ARG A 187 14.14 -7.59 -9.82
N HIS A 188 14.29 -8.90 -9.83
CA HIS A 188 15.21 -9.60 -10.75
C HIS A 188 14.55 -10.26 -11.95
N ARG A 189 13.23 -10.14 -12.10
CA ARG A 189 12.54 -10.73 -13.24
C ARG A 189 13.11 -10.16 -14.55
N THR A 190 13.66 -11.06 -15.35
CA THR A 190 14.04 -10.75 -16.73
C THR A 190 12.80 -10.56 -17.59
N GLU A 191 12.88 -9.64 -18.54
CA GLU A 191 11.81 -9.44 -19.51
C GLU A 191 11.47 -10.75 -20.25
N GLN A 192 10.19 -11.10 -20.25
CA GLN A 192 9.67 -12.28 -20.94
C GLN A 192 8.44 -11.90 -21.75
N THR A 193 8.43 -12.34 -23.01
CA THR A 193 7.28 -12.19 -23.91
C THR A 193 6.64 -13.55 -24.15
N GLY A 194 5.32 -13.64 -23.99
CA GLY A 194 4.60 -14.89 -24.16
C GLY A 194 3.08 -14.72 -24.27
N PRO A 195 2.37 -15.79 -24.66
CA PRO A 195 0.91 -15.77 -24.73
C PRO A 195 0.30 -15.76 -23.31
N THR A 196 -0.80 -15.03 -23.18
CA THR A 196 -1.73 -15.06 -22.05
C THR A 196 -3.13 -15.32 -22.60
N LYS A 197 -4.13 -15.59 -21.75
CA LYS A 197 -5.54 -15.63 -22.14
C LYS A 197 -6.02 -14.32 -22.78
N PHE A 198 -5.31 -13.23 -22.53
CA PHE A 198 -5.64 -11.87 -22.98
C PHE A 198 -4.72 -11.37 -24.11
N GLY A 199 -4.06 -12.31 -24.81
CA GLY A 199 -3.14 -12.05 -25.91
C GLY A 199 -1.68 -12.01 -25.48
N MET A 200 -0.79 -11.58 -26.38
CA MET A 200 0.63 -11.47 -26.05
C MET A 200 0.85 -10.40 -24.97
N ARG A 201 1.75 -10.70 -24.04
CA ARG A 201 2.24 -9.77 -23.03
C ARG A 201 3.77 -9.83 -22.97
N THR A 202 4.39 -8.71 -22.63
CA THR A 202 5.82 -8.58 -22.34
C THR A 202 5.95 -8.03 -20.93
N VAL A 203 6.51 -8.82 -20.01
CA VAL A 203 6.49 -8.54 -18.57
C VAL A 203 7.92 -8.62 -18.02
N THR A 204 8.31 -7.64 -17.20
CA THR A 204 9.65 -7.51 -16.61
C THR A 204 9.56 -7.29 -15.08
N ALA A 205 10.67 -6.93 -14.43
CA ALA A 205 10.70 -6.53 -13.02
C ALA A 205 9.65 -5.46 -12.70
N GLU A 206 9.13 -5.46 -11.47
CA GLU A 206 8.18 -4.44 -10.98
C GLU A 206 8.87 -3.14 -10.58
N VAL A 207 10.21 -3.13 -10.51
CA VAL A 207 10.99 -1.93 -10.20
C VAL A 207 11.84 -1.48 -11.39
N ASN A 208 11.96 -0.17 -11.55
CA ASN A 208 12.93 0.44 -12.43
C ASN A 208 14.29 0.56 -11.71
N GLU A 209 15.33 -0.07 -12.28
CA GLU A 209 16.67 -0.11 -11.71
C GLU A 209 17.43 1.23 -11.80
N GLU A 210 17.10 2.12 -12.73
CA GLU A 210 17.76 3.42 -12.81
C GLU A 210 17.23 4.36 -11.72
N TYR A 211 15.91 4.48 -11.61
CA TYR A 211 15.26 5.40 -10.68
C TYR A 211 15.10 4.82 -9.26
N LYS A 212 15.30 3.50 -9.09
CA LYS A 212 15.03 2.77 -7.83
C LYS A 212 13.59 2.92 -7.37
N MET A 213 12.65 2.86 -8.32
CA MET A 213 11.22 3.09 -8.07
C MET A 213 10.40 1.89 -8.51
N ILE A 214 9.32 1.63 -7.79
CA ILE A 214 8.27 0.72 -8.25
C ILE A 214 7.66 1.26 -9.56
N ARG A 215 7.17 0.37 -10.41
CA ARG A 215 6.44 0.67 -11.65
C ARG A 215 4.94 0.64 -11.37
N PHE A 216 4.17 1.33 -12.20
CA PHE A 216 2.71 1.16 -12.21
C PHE A 216 2.30 -0.25 -12.65
N VAL A 217 2.96 -0.80 -13.68
CA VAL A 217 2.81 -2.19 -14.11
C VAL A 217 4.15 -2.73 -14.64
N PRO A 218 4.43 -4.03 -14.52
CA PRO A 218 5.62 -4.63 -15.11
C PRO A 218 5.56 -4.79 -16.64
N GLN A 219 4.51 -4.26 -17.30
CA GLN A 219 4.37 -4.25 -18.76
C GLN A 219 4.88 -2.94 -19.37
N ILE A 220 6.22 -2.80 -19.49
CA ILE A 220 6.87 -1.56 -19.94
C ILE A 220 6.55 -1.16 -21.39
N THR A 221 6.03 -2.08 -22.21
CA THR A 221 5.57 -1.78 -23.57
C THR A 221 4.35 -0.86 -23.63
N ARG A 222 3.69 -0.62 -22.49
CA ARG A 222 2.59 0.35 -22.33
C ARG A 222 3.04 1.69 -21.73
N GLY A 223 4.35 1.90 -21.62
CA GLY A 223 4.98 3.01 -20.91
C GLY A 223 5.71 2.51 -19.66
N ASP A 224 6.88 3.07 -19.39
CA ASP A 224 7.63 2.83 -18.14
C ASP A 224 7.46 4.06 -17.24
N PHE A 225 6.58 3.94 -16.24
CA PHE A 225 6.18 5.00 -15.32
C PHE A 225 5.70 4.40 -13.98
N THR A 226 5.38 5.24 -13.00
CA THR A 226 5.00 4.85 -11.63
C THR A 226 3.62 5.40 -11.23
N ASP A 227 3.17 5.03 -10.05
CA ASP A 227 1.99 5.54 -9.35
C ASP A 227 2.43 6.03 -7.96
N PRO A 228 2.23 7.31 -7.59
CA PRO A 228 2.62 7.82 -6.29
C PRO A 228 2.07 7.04 -5.09
N SER A 229 0.91 6.42 -5.23
CA SER A 229 0.30 5.62 -4.17
C SER A 229 0.96 4.25 -3.96
N TYR A 230 1.83 3.80 -4.87
CA TYR A 230 2.57 2.54 -4.75
C TYR A 230 3.90 2.74 -4.04
N HIS A 231 4.36 3.99 -3.88
CA HIS A 231 5.58 4.26 -3.14
C HIS A 231 5.38 4.01 -1.64
N LEU A 232 6.08 3.00 -1.11
CA LEU A 232 5.97 2.53 0.28
C LEU A 232 7.34 2.51 0.98
N PRO A 233 8.03 3.66 1.13
CA PRO A 233 9.36 3.71 1.76
C PRO A 233 9.38 3.10 3.17
N ALA A 234 8.24 3.16 3.87
CA ALA A 234 8.07 2.53 5.17
C ALA A 234 8.32 1.01 5.13
N PHE A 235 7.92 0.34 4.06
CA PHE A 235 8.14 -1.10 3.84
C PHE A 235 9.53 -1.37 3.27
N TYR A 236 10.01 -0.52 2.36
CA TYR A 236 11.33 -0.68 1.74
C TYR A 236 12.46 -0.64 2.77
N GLU A 237 12.33 0.17 3.83
CA GLU A 237 13.25 0.16 4.98
C GLU A 237 13.29 -1.19 5.70
N LEU A 238 12.17 -1.90 5.76
CA LEU A 238 12.10 -3.24 6.35
C LEU A 238 12.68 -4.29 5.41
N TRP A 239 12.46 -4.16 4.10
CA TRP A 239 13.07 -5.05 3.10
C TRP A 239 14.58 -4.88 3.03
N ALA A 240 15.08 -3.65 3.18
CA ALA A 240 16.50 -3.34 3.34
C ALA A 240 17.14 -4.00 4.58
N ARG A 241 16.34 -4.42 5.56
CA ARG A 241 16.81 -5.08 6.78
C ARG A 241 16.61 -6.59 6.76
N TRP A 242 15.47 -7.06 6.25
CA TRP A 242 15.00 -8.44 6.45
C TRP A 242 14.86 -9.24 5.16
N GLY A 243 14.85 -8.57 4.01
CA GLY A 243 14.80 -9.22 2.71
C GLY A 243 16.11 -9.92 2.33
N PRO A 244 16.15 -10.50 1.12
CA PRO A 244 17.32 -11.16 0.56
C PRO A 244 18.57 -10.28 0.67
N ALA A 245 19.66 -10.83 1.19
CA ALA A 245 20.85 -10.04 1.54
C ALA A 245 21.44 -9.27 0.35
N ALA A 246 21.38 -9.86 -0.85
CA ALA A 246 21.87 -9.24 -2.08
C ALA A 246 21.03 -8.01 -2.53
N ASP A 247 19.80 -7.86 -2.02
CA ASP A 247 18.86 -6.83 -2.45
C ASP A 247 18.68 -5.68 -1.48
N ARG A 248 19.27 -5.80 -0.28
CA ARG A 248 19.07 -4.83 0.80
C ARG A 248 19.49 -3.43 0.43
N GLU A 249 20.60 -3.28 -0.30
CA GLU A 249 21.07 -1.97 -0.74
C GLU A 249 20.10 -1.31 -1.72
N PHE A 250 19.52 -2.07 -2.65
CA PHE A 250 18.52 -1.56 -3.57
C PHE A 250 17.30 -1.03 -2.83
N TRP A 251 16.77 -1.79 -1.87
CA TRP A 251 15.58 -1.38 -1.11
C TRP A 251 15.86 -0.18 -0.20
N ALA A 252 17.08 -0.04 0.32
CA ALA A 252 17.49 1.17 1.03
C ALA A 252 17.48 2.39 0.10
N GLN A 253 17.99 2.25 -1.14
CA GLN A 253 17.95 3.32 -2.14
C GLN A 253 16.53 3.62 -2.60
N ALA A 254 15.67 2.60 -2.75
CA ALA A 254 14.27 2.77 -3.12
C ALA A 254 13.46 3.53 -2.06
N ALA A 255 13.78 3.34 -0.77
CA ALA A 255 13.19 4.12 0.32
C ALA A 255 13.51 5.62 0.17
N GLU A 256 14.78 5.98 -0.05
CA GLU A 256 15.16 7.39 -0.23
C GLU A 256 14.61 7.97 -1.55
N ALA A 257 14.67 7.20 -2.65
CA ALA A 257 14.13 7.62 -3.93
C ALA A 257 12.63 7.94 -3.86
N SER A 258 11.87 7.18 -3.06
CA SER A 258 10.43 7.38 -2.85
C SER A 258 10.13 8.61 -2.00
N ARG A 259 10.91 8.87 -0.95
CA ARG A 259 10.79 10.10 -0.14
C ARG A 259 11.02 11.33 -0.99
N ASP A 260 12.07 11.31 -1.83
CA ASP A 260 12.36 12.41 -2.74
C ASP A 260 11.28 12.56 -3.83
N PHE A 261 10.74 11.43 -4.30
CA PHE A 261 9.68 11.40 -5.31
C PHE A 261 8.39 12.08 -4.82
N PHE A 262 7.98 11.83 -3.58
CA PHE A 262 6.79 12.49 -3.02
C PHE A 262 6.86 14.00 -3.10
N VAL A 263 8.03 14.59 -2.80
CA VAL A 263 8.25 16.04 -2.88
C VAL A 263 8.12 16.56 -4.31
N ARG A 264 8.58 15.79 -5.30
CA ARG A 264 8.54 16.18 -6.73
C ARG A 264 7.17 16.02 -7.36
N THR A 265 6.40 15.00 -6.97
CA THR A 265 5.15 14.64 -7.66
C THR A 265 3.93 15.39 -7.15
N VAL A 266 3.93 15.84 -5.89
CA VAL A 266 2.80 16.59 -5.34
C VAL A 266 2.77 18.03 -5.86
N ASN A 267 1.56 18.57 -6.05
CA ASN A 267 1.41 19.99 -6.28
C ASN A 267 1.88 20.79 -5.03
N PRO A 268 2.77 21.78 -5.19
CA PRO A 268 3.39 22.46 -4.05
C PRO A 268 2.43 23.35 -3.25
N GLN A 269 1.28 23.71 -3.81
CA GLN A 269 0.24 24.49 -3.12
C GLN A 269 -0.78 23.59 -2.42
N THR A 270 -1.30 22.58 -3.12
CA THR A 270 -2.42 21.75 -2.61
C THR A 270 -1.96 20.49 -1.89
N GLY A 271 -0.73 20.00 -2.13
CA GLY A 271 -0.25 18.71 -1.66
C GLY A 271 -0.87 17.50 -2.38
N LEU A 272 -1.65 17.73 -3.45
CA LEU A 272 -2.28 16.66 -4.23
C LEU A 272 -1.26 16.00 -5.18
N ALA A 273 -1.20 14.67 -5.15
CA ALA A 273 -0.45 13.86 -6.13
C ALA A 273 -1.39 13.39 -7.27
N PRO A 274 -0.87 13.17 -8.50
CA PRO A 274 -1.63 12.49 -9.55
C PRO A 274 -1.84 11.02 -9.22
N ALA A 275 -2.74 10.34 -9.93
CA ALA A 275 -2.88 8.89 -9.85
C ALA A 275 -1.65 8.23 -10.46
N TYR A 276 -1.24 8.61 -11.67
CA TYR A 276 -0.05 8.10 -12.34
C TYR A 276 0.96 9.23 -12.57
N ALA A 277 2.24 8.89 -12.50
CA ALA A 277 3.34 9.83 -12.68
C ALA A 277 4.53 9.19 -13.38
N ASN A 278 5.28 9.98 -14.14
CA ASN A 278 6.59 9.57 -14.63
C ASN A 278 7.59 9.55 -13.46
N PHE A 279 8.73 8.87 -13.61
CA PHE A 279 9.73 8.77 -12.53
C PHE A 279 10.34 10.12 -12.09
N ASP A 280 10.27 11.14 -12.95
CA ASP A 280 10.67 12.51 -12.62
C ASP A 280 9.68 13.24 -11.69
N GLY A 281 8.48 12.69 -11.51
CA GLY A 281 7.39 13.25 -10.69
C GLY A 281 6.26 13.89 -11.49
N THR A 282 6.42 14.11 -12.80
CA THR A 282 5.39 14.75 -13.63
C THR A 282 4.16 13.85 -13.81
N PRO A 283 2.94 14.40 -13.85
CA PRO A 283 1.72 13.59 -14.06
C PRO A 283 1.75 12.81 -15.36
N HIS A 284 1.35 11.54 -15.32
CA HIS A 284 1.28 10.66 -16.48
C HIS A 284 -0.17 10.46 -16.92
N GLY A 285 -0.56 11.16 -17.99
CA GLY A 285 -1.88 11.00 -18.59
C GLY A 285 -1.94 9.82 -19.55
N ASN A 286 -2.98 9.01 -19.44
CA ASN A 286 -3.33 8.01 -20.45
C ASN A 286 -4.80 8.17 -20.89
N ARG A 287 -5.35 7.16 -21.59
CA ARG A 287 -6.74 7.21 -22.10
C ARG A 287 -7.80 7.41 -21.01
N PHE A 288 -7.46 7.16 -19.75
CA PHE A 288 -8.33 7.35 -18.59
C PHE A 288 -8.08 8.74 -18.00
N PRO A 289 -9.04 9.68 -18.07
CA PRO A 289 -8.83 11.07 -17.64
C PRO A 289 -8.36 11.22 -16.18
N GLN A 290 -8.72 10.26 -15.32
CA GLN A 290 -8.34 10.25 -13.91
C GLN A 290 -6.84 9.99 -13.66
N SER A 291 -6.09 9.51 -14.67
CA SER A 291 -4.67 9.13 -14.53
C SER A 291 -3.76 10.30 -14.14
N ALA A 292 -3.99 11.50 -14.65
CA ALA A 292 -3.11 12.65 -14.41
C ALA A 292 -3.61 13.62 -13.32
N ILE A 293 -4.66 13.26 -12.59
CA ILE A 293 -5.29 14.10 -11.55
C ILE A 293 -5.24 13.41 -10.19
N PHE A 294 -5.66 14.10 -9.14
CA PHE A 294 -5.91 13.46 -7.86
C PHE A 294 -7.17 12.59 -7.96
N GLY A 295 -6.95 11.27 -7.96
CA GLY A 295 -7.98 10.25 -8.14
C GLY A 295 -7.97 9.20 -7.03
N TYR A 296 -8.68 8.09 -7.25
CA TYR A 296 -8.87 7.03 -6.26
C TYR A 296 -7.54 6.47 -5.71
N ASP A 297 -6.56 6.21 -6.58
CA ASP A 297 -5.22 5.76 -6.18
C ASP A 297 -4.51 6.81 -5.32
N SER A 298 -4.55 8.08 -5.75
CA SER A 298 -3.89 9.22 -5.10
C SER A 298 -4.32 9.44 -3.65
N TRP A 299 -5.48 8.94 -3.24
CA TRP A 299 -5.97 9.05 -1.86
C TRP A 299 -4.99 8.44 -0.86
N ARG A 300 -4.27 7.39 -1.25
CA ARG A 300 -3.34 6.66 -0.37
C ARG A 300 -2.00 7.38 -0.20
N THR A 301 -1.59 8.21 -1.15
CA THR A 301 -0.24 8.81 -1.17
C THR A 301 0.11 9.53 0.13
N ALA A 302 -0.83 10.33 0.66
CA ALA A 302 -0.63 11.05 1.92
C ALA A 302 -0.54 10.13 3.14
N SER A 303 -1.28 9.02 3.13
CA SER A 303 -1.18 7.99 4.15
C SER A 303 0.21 7.36 4.13
N ASN A 304 0.76 7.06 2.96
CA ASN A 304 2.04 6.36 2.82
C ASN A 304 3.22 7.14 3.42
N TRP A 305 3.42 8.41 3.04
CA TRP A 305 4.50 9.22 3.62
C TRP A 305 4.28 9.49 5.11
N SER A 306 3.03 9.52 5.56
CA SER A 306 2.73 9.78 6.98
C SER A 306 3.02 8.56 7.85
N VAL A 307 2.86 7.36 7.29
CA VAL A 307 3.30 6.11 7.91
C VAL A 307 4.83 6.00 7.90
N ASP A 308 5.51 6.38 6.81
CA ASP A 308 6.97 6.45 6.77
C ASP A 308 7.53 7.39 7.84
N TRP A 309 7.01 8.62 7.92
CA TRP A 309 7.36 9.56 8.97
C TRP A 309 7.12 8.98 10.36
N SER A 310 5.96 8.37 10.60
CA SER A 310 5.61 7.75 11.89
C SER A 310 6.60 6.67 12.30
N TRP A 311 7.02 5.82 11.36
CA TRP A 311 7.89 4.68 11.62
C TRP A 311 9.37 5.07 11.70
N TRP A 312 9.82 5.99 10.87
CA TRP A 312 11.24 6.24 10.65
C TRP A 312 11.68 7.65 11.04
N ARG A 313 10.86 8.67 10.78
CA ARG A 313 11.23 10.10 10.91
C ARG A 313 12.51 10.45 10.17
N LYS A 314 12.64 9.94 8.94
CA LYS A 314 13.85 10.15 8.10
C LYS A 314 13.69 11.25 7.06
N ALA A 315 12.47 11.56 6.62
CA ALA A 315 12.21 12.62 5.65
C ALA A 315 11.54 13.84 6.31
N PRO A 316 12.31 14.89 6.68
CA PRO A 316 11.76 16.08 7.33
C PRO A 316 10.78 16.89 6.47
N GLN A 317 10.58 16.52 5.20
CA GLN A 317 9.62 17.08 4.24
C GLN A 317 8.19 16.52 4.41
N GLU A 318 8.03 15.30 4.92
CA GLU A 318 6.73 14.62 5.05
C GLU A 318 5.74 15.34 5.98
N PRO A 319 6.18 15.97 7.09
CA PRO A 319 5.30 16.83 7.88
C PRO A 319 4.68 17.99 7.07
N GLN A 320 5.47 18.67 6.23
CA GLN A 320 4.96 19.79 5.43
C GLN A 320 4.06 19.31 4.29
N LEU A 321 4.32 18.13 3.71
CA LEU A 321 3.40 17.50 2.75
C LEU A 321 2.03 17.22 3.40
N SER A 322 2.05 16.70 4.61
CA SER A 322 0.84 16.40 5.40
C SER A 322 0.06 17.67 5.75
N ASP A 323 0.75 18.72 6.19
CA ASP A 323 0.12 20.02 6.49
C ASP A 323 -0.52 20.66 5.25
N ARG A 324 0.11 20.53 4.06
CA ARG A 324 -0.43 21.06 2.79
C ARG A 324 -1.72 20.38 2.38
N ILE A 325 -1.73 19.05 2.30
CA ILE A 325 -2.92 18.31 1.85
C ILE A 325 -4.09 18.49 2.83
N GLN A 326 -3.83 18.50 4.14
CA GLN A 326 -4.86 18.81 5.13
C GLN A 326 -5.34 20.26 5.04
N THR A 327 -4.46 21.22 4.76
CA THR A 327 -4.87 22.61 4.55
C THR A 327 -5.79 22.73 3.33
N PHE A 328 -5.47 22.03 2.23
CA PHE A 328 -6.30 22.00 1.04
C PHE A 328 -7.71 21.45 1.35
N PHE A 329 -7.82 20.23 1.88
CA PHE A 329 -9.14 19.63 2.14
C PHE A 329 -9.93 20.36 3.22
N TRP A 330 -9.27 20.98 4.18
CA TRP A 330 -9.93 21.82 5.17
C TRP A 330 -10.57 23.04 4.51
N ALA A 331 -9.89 23.67 3.54
CA ALA A 331 -10.43 24.79 2.77
C ALA A 331 -11.58 24.39 1.82
N GLN A 332 -11.64 23.13 1.40
CA GLN A 332 -12.78 22.57 0.66
C GLN A 332 -14.01 22.29 1.55
N GLY A 333 -13.84 22.38 2.87
CA GLY A 333 -14.85 22.06 3.87
C GLY A 333 -14.82 20.57 4.25
N ILE A 334 -14.53 20.30 5.52
CA ILE A 334 -14.23 18.94 6.03
C ILE A 334 -15.38 17.93 5.86
N THR A 335 -16.61 18.41 5.69
CA THR A 335 -17.81 17.58 5.45
C THR A 335 -18.37 17.70 4.03
N SER A 336 -17.71 18.43 3.13
CA SER A 336 -18.26 18.80 1.81
C SER A 336 -17.30 18.61 0.63
N TYR A 337 -16.02 18.29 0.88
CA TYR A 337 -15.08 18.05 -0.21
C TYR A 337 -15.44 16.80 -1.02
N GLY A 338 -15.09 16.82 -2.31
CA GLY A 338 -15.36 15.73 -3.25
C GLY A 338 -14.27 14.67 -3.31
N ALA A 339 -14.39 13.79 -4.29
CA ALA A 339 -13.52 12.63 -4.50
C ALA A 339 -12.31 12.91 -5.40
N LEU A 340 -12.49 13.80 -6.39
CA LEU A 340 -11.60 13.96 -7.53
C LEU A 340 -11.27 15.43 -7.74
N TYR A 341 -9.99 15.73 -7.97
CA TYR A 341 -9.50 17.09 -8.13
C TYR A 341 -8.40 17.15 -9.19
N THR A 342 -8.41 18.19 -10.02
CA THR A 342 -7.17 18.57 -10.71
C THR A 342 -6.10 18.93 -9.69
N LEU A 343 -4.82 18.83 -10.05
CA LEU A 343 -3.72 19.04 -9.08
C LEU A 343 -3.65 20.48 -8.53
N ASP A 344 -4.15 21.46 -9.30
CA ASP A 344 -4.33 22.84 -8.86
C ASP A 344 -5.58 23.05 -7.96
N GLY A 345 -6.29 21.98 -7.62
CA GLY A 345 -7.32 21.96 -6.57
C GLY A 345 -8.75 22.23 -7.03
N LYS A 346 -9.05 22.15 -8.32
CA LYS A 346 -10.42 22.30 -8.82
C LYS A 346 -11.14 20.95 -8.81
N PRO A 347 -12.39 20.87 -8.34
CA PRO A 347 -13.18 19.64 -8.46
C PRO A 347 -13.20 19.15 -9.89
N PHE A 348 -12.89 17.87 -10.09
CA PHE A 348 -12.88 17.26 -11.40
C PHE A 348 -14.21 16.56 -11.68
N ALA A 349 -14.77 16.81 -12.86
CA ALA A 349 -15.85 16.04 -13.44
C ALA A 349 -15.46 15.69 -14.88
N GLY A 350 -15.74 14.45 -15.29
CA GLY A 350 -15.43 13.94 -16.61
C GLY A 350 -16.61 13.14 -17.19
N PRO A 351 -16.51 12.64 -18.44
CA PRO A 351 -17.54 11.81 -19.03
C PRO A 351 -17.81 10.58 -18.15
N ASN A 352 -19.04 10.47 -17.61
CA ASN A 352 -19.48 9.44 -16.66
C ASN A 352 -18.68 9.41 -15.33
N ILE A 353 -18.03 10.51 -14.97
CA ILE A 353 -17.29 10.67 -13.72
C ILE A 353 -17.79 11.95 -13.05
N GLU A 354 -18.65 11.80 -12.05
CA GLU A 354 -19.03 12.89 -11.16
C GLU A 354 -18.26 12.77 -9.84
N SER A 355 -17.73 13.89 -9.34
CA SER A 355 -17.14 13.91 -8.01
C SER A 355 -18.24 13.74 -6.96
N ALA A 356 -17.96 12.96 -5.91
CA ALA A 356 -18.92 12.72 -4.84
C ALA A 356 -19.38 14.04 -4.21
N ALA A 357 -20.69 14.17 -3.95
CA ALA A 357 -21.29 15.34 -3.28
C ALA A 357 -20.94 15.44 -1.79
N SER A 358 -20.26 14.43 -1.25
CA SER A 358 -19.77 14.38 0.13
C SER A 358 -18.46 13.57 0.17
N PRO A 359 -17.61 13.78 1.19
CA PRO A 359 -16.35 13.07 1.32
C PRO A 359 -16.51 11.53 1.27
N PRO A 360 -15.88 10.83 0.30
CA PRO A 360 -15.80 9.38 0.33
C PRO A 360 -15.13 8.91 1.62
N THR A 361 -15.58 7.79 2.18
CA THR A 361 -15.08 7.36 3.50
C THR A 361 -13.60 7.01 3.45
N GLY A 362 -13.13 6.43 2.35
CA GLY A 362 -11.72 6.12 2.14
C GLY A 362 -10.84 7.37 2.12
N LEU A 363 -11.30 8.46 1.49
CA LEU A 363 -10.56 9.73 1.47
C LEU A 363 -10.58 10.44 2.83
N VAL A 364 -11.70 10.40 3.56
CA VAL A 364 -11.74 10.87 4.96
C VAL A 364 -10.70 10.12 5.80
N ALA A 365 -10.62 8.81 5.60
CA ALA A 365 -9.74 7.94 6.34
C ALA A 365 -8.26 8.24 6.07
N THR A 366 -7.84 8.32 4.80
CA THR A 366 -6.43 8.58 4.47
C THR A 366 -5.99 10.00 4.79
N ASN A 367 -6.89 11.00 4.68
CA ASN A 367 -6.62 12.36 5.15
C ASN A 367 -6.41 12.43 6.68
N ALA A 368 -7.07 11.57 7.45
CA ALA A 368 -6.84 11.45 8.89
C ALA A 368 -5.48 10.81 9.20
N VAL A 369 -5.00 9.86 8.40
CA VAL A 369 -3.65 9.27 8.55
C VAL A 369 -2.55 10.32 8.37
N ALA A 370 -2.78 11.34 7.52
CA ALA A 370 -1.85 12.47 7.39
C ALA A 370 -1.53 13.17 8.72
N SER A 371 -2.43 13.06 9.71
CA SER A 371 -2.23 13.60 11.06
C SER A 371 -1.10 12.93 11.84
N LEU A 372 -0.61 11.76 11.41
CA LEU A 372 0.58 11.13 12.00
C LEU A 372 1.83 11.99 11.82
N ALA A 373 1.92 12.71 10.69
CA ALA A 373 3.06 13.56 10.33
C ALA A 373 2.77 15.06 10.39
N ALA A 374 1.51 15.47 10.19
CA ALA A 374 1.10 16.87 10.26
C ALA A 374 1.49 17.54 11.59
N THR A 375 1.85 18.82 11.52
CA THR A 375 2.25 19.65 12.68
C THR A 375 1.19 20.69 13.04
N ASN A 376 0.28 20.99 12.12
CA ASN A 376 -0.78 21.96 12.33
C ASN A 376 -1.85 21.43 13.31
N PRO A 377 -2.31 22.21 14.30
CA PRO A 377 -3.40 21.81 15.20
C PRO A 377 -4.69 21.35 14.49
N ARG A 378 -4.93 21.80 13.25
CA ARG A 378 -6.08 21.36 12.42
C ARG A 378 -6.09 19.86 12.14
N ALA A 379 -4.97 19.17 12.30
CA ALA A 379 -4.90 17.72 12.15
C ALA A 379 -5.95 17.02 13.03
N LYS A 380 -6.27 17.61 14.19
CA LYS A 380 -7.35 17.12 15.07
C LYS A 380 -8.70 17.05 14.35
N ASP A 381 -9.03 18.02 13.50
CA ASP A 381 -10.31 18.04 12.78
C ASP A 381 -10.44 16.81 11.86
N PHE A 382 -9.36 16.41 11.19
CA PHE A 382 -9.34 15.21 10.33
C PHE A 382 -9.42 13.91 11.12
N VAL A 383 -8.75 13.85 12.28
CA VAL A 383 -8.85 12.71 13.20
C VAL A 383 -10.29 12.56 13.70
N GLU A 384 -10.94 13.66 14.08
CA GLU A 384 -12.34 13.67 14.51
C GLU A 384 -13.30 13.35 13.35
N ALA A 385 -13.01 13.78 12.12
CA ALA A 385 -13.80 13.42 10.96
C ALA A 385 -13.83 11.88 10.80
N LEU A 386 -12.67 11.21 10.76
CA LEU A 386 -12.61 9.74 10.72
C LEU A 386 -13.27 9.08 11.93
N TRP A 387 -13.10 9.67 13.13
CA TRP A 387 -13.74 9.14 14.34
C TRP A 387 -15.27 9.13 14.23
N ASN A 388 -15.85 10.15 13.63
CA ASN A 388 -17.30 10.30 13.47
C ASN A 388 -17.83 9.60 12.21
N THR A 389 -16.99 9.25 11.25
CA THR A 389 -17.39 8.50 10.05
C THR A 389 -17.79 7.05 10.42
N PRO A 390 -18.99 6.60 9.98
CA PRO A 390 -19.43 5.22 10.17
C PRO A 390 -18.61 4.25 9.30
N VAL A 391 -18.67 2.95 9.64
CA VAL A 391 -18.03 1.91 8.82
C VAL A 391 -18.75 1.82 7.47
N PRO A 392 -18.05 1.84 6.32
CA PRO A 392 -18.66 1.76 5.00
C PRO A 392 -19.56 0.54 4.79
N SER A 393 -20.62 0.74 4.01
CA SER A 393 -21.58 -0.28 3.59
C SER A 393 -22.13 0.06 2.19
N GLY A 394 -22.85 -0.87 1.57
CA GLY A 394 -23.45 -0.70 0.25
C GLY A 394 -22.47 -0.96 -0.89
N GLN A 395 -22.77 -0.41 -2.07
CA GLN A 395 -22.11 -0.78 -3.32
C GLN A 395 -20.60 -0.51 -3.33
N LEU A 396 -20.18 0.66 -2.84
CA LEU A 396 -18.78 1.14 -2.90
C LEU A 396 -17.94 0.77 -1.65
N ARG A 397 -18.43 -0.16 -0.82
CA ARG A 397 -17.85 -0.46 0.50
C ARG A 397 -16.46 -1.09 0.47
N TYR A 398 -16.03 -1.64 -0.66
CA TYR A 398 -14.75 -2.34 -0.78
C TYR A 398 -13.57 -1.39 -0.52
N TYR A 399 -13.35 -0.43 -1.42
CA TYR A 399 -12.17 0.43 -1.36
C TYR A 399 -12.23 1.34 -0.13
N ASP A 400 -13.39 1.98 0.10
CA ASP A 400 -13.65 2.78 1.29
C ASP A 400 -13.44 1.98 2.58
N GLY A 401 -13.95 0.74 2.65
CA GLY A 401 -13.85 -0.10 3.84
C GLY A 401 -12.42 -0.54 4.16
N MET A 402 -11.63 -0.86 3.13
CA MET A 402 -10.22 -1.24 3.31
C MET A 402 -9.39 -0.06 3.80
N LEU A 403 -9.50 1.10 3.14
CA LEU A 403 -8.82 2.33 3.55
C LEU A 403 -9.26 2.77 4.95
N TYR A 404 -10.55 2.66 5.26
CA TYR A 404 -11.10 2.98 6.58
C TYR A 404 -10.48 2.13 7.68
N LEU A 405 -10.49 0.79 7.54
CA LEU A 405 -9.99 -0.09 8.58
C LEU A 405 -8.47 0.02 8.76
N MET A 406 -7.70 0.15 7.68
CA MET A 406 -6.26 0.41 7.78
C MET A 406 -5.98 1.75 8.47
N SER A 407 -6.69 2.82 8.11
CA SER A 407 -6.54 4.14 8.73
C SER A 407 -6.93 4.16 10.20
N LEU A 408 -7.97 3.42 10.60
CA LEU A 408 -8.29 3.25 12.03
C LEU A 408 -7.12 2.63 12.80
N MET A 409 -6.46 1.61 12.24
CA MET A 409 -5.29 0.99 12.88
C MET A 409 -4.09 1.93 12.91
N HIS A 410 -3.85 2.70 11.83
CA HIS A 410 -2.80 3.72 11.80
C HIS A 410 -3.02 4.79 12.87
N CYS A 411 -4.19 5.42 12.89
CA CYS A 411 -4.52 6.49 13.83
C CYS A 411 -4.60 6.01 15.29
N ALA A 412 -4.88 4.72 15.53
CA ALA A 412 -4.88 4.12 16.85
C ALA A 412 -3.48 3.68 17.35
N GLY A 413 -2.44 3.76 16.53
CA GLY A 413 -1.13 3.19 16.86
C GLY A 413 -1.15 1.66 16.98
N GLU A 414 -2.07 1.00 16.27
CA GLU A 414 -2.24 -0.46 16.24
C GLU A 414 -1.78 -1.08 14.91
N PHE A 415 -1.48 -0.26 13.88
CA PHE A 415 -0.71 -0.69 12.71
C PHE A 415 0.79 -0.59 13.02
N ARG A 416 1.43 -1.73 13.30
CA ARG A 416 2.79 -1.78 13.87
C ARG A 416 3.76 -2.57 13.02
N ILE A 417 5.05 -2.32 13.26
CA ILE A 417 6.14 -3.13 12.74
C ILE A 417 6.24 -4.40 13.59
N TRP A 418 6.01 -5.55 12.95
CA TRP A 418 6.27 -6.86 13.54
C TRP A 418 7.65 -7.34 13.09
N GLY A 419 8.68 -7.01 13.85
CA GLY A 419 10.07 -7.37 13.53
C GLY A 419 10.50 -8.75 14.05
N PRO A 420 11.61 -9.31 13.54
CA PRO A 420 12.14 -10.58 14.02
C PRO A 420 12.35 -10.57 15.53
N GLN A 421 11.86 -11.60 16.22
CA GLN A 421 12.08 -11.72 17.66
C GLN A 421 13.59 -11.81 17.92
N ARG A 422 14.13 -10.90 18.75
CA ARG A 422 15.51 -11.06 19.23
C ARG A 422 15.58 -12.37 20.01
N GLN A 423 16.33 -13.34 19.51
CA GLN A 423 16.68 -14.50 20.33
C GLN A 423 17.36 -13.97 21.58
N SER A 424 16.72 -14.12 22.74
CA SER A 424 17.43 -13.97 24.00
C SER A 424 18.51 -15.03 23.98
N ARG A 425 19.78 -14.61 23.94
CA ARG A 425 20.89 -15.49 24.26
C ARG A 425 20.62 -15.97 25.69
N ARG A 426 20.09 -17.18 25.82
CA ARG A 426 20.21 -17.93 27.08
C ARG A 426 21.71 -18.15 27.23
N HIS A 427 22.32 -17.38 28.13
CA HIS A 427 23.57 -17.78 28.73
C HIS A 427 23.24 -18.99 29.59
N ASP A 428 23.57 -20.17 29.07
CA ASP A 428 23.80 -21.35 29.91
C ASP A 428 25.10 -21.17 30.70
#